data_AF-A0A957TUW4-F1
#
_entry.id   AF-A0A957TUW4-F1
#
_cell.length_a   1.000
_cell.length_b   1.000
_cell.length_c   1.000
_cell.angle_alpha   90.00
_cell.angle_beta   90.00
_cell.angle_gamma   90.00
#
_symmetry.space_group_name_H-M   'P 1'
#
loop_
_entity.id
_entity.type
_entity.pdbx_description
1 polymer ?
#
loop_
_entity_poly.entity_id
_entity_poly.type
_entity_poly.pdbx_seq_one_letter_code
_entity_poly.pdbx_strand_id
1 'polypeptide(L)'
;FFVDIAGFSKAKASLLSSLMLFTLAFGSITGGILADRVGAVRVMATSMLLAAPLMAAVFLLGDARAFWVAPFLGFCNGAAWPPMLVMAQSLFHKNRGVGSGVALGFVFAMGGLGVNLTGWLAEPTQLGLYNAMMLLSIVPLITAMLVFLLPTQRTKPAVMPGQAVPVKG
;
A
#
# COMPACT_ATOMS: atom_id res chain seq x y z
N PHE A 1 -4.06 -16.87 -10.29
CA PHE A 1 -4.44 -17.37 -8.95
C PHE A 1 -5.94 -17.57 -8.83
N PHE A 2 -6.77 -16.52 -8.86
CA PHE A 2 -8.23 -16.70 -8.67
C PHE A 2 -8.88 -17.58 -9.74
N VAL A 3 -8.40 -17.52 -10.97
CA VAL A 3 -8.88 -18.41 -12.05
C VAL A 3 -8.27 -19.81 -11.91
N ASP A 4 -6.94 -19.90 -11.79
CA ASP A 4 -6.21 -21.17 -11.95
C ASP A 4 -6.14 -22.03 -10.68
N ILE A 5 -6.22 -21.41 -9.50
CA ILE A 5 -6.13 -22.09 -8.19
C ILE A 5 -7.50 -22.11 -7.51
N ALA A 6 -8.15 -20.95 -7.39
CA ALA A 6 -9.46 -20.85 -6.75
C ALA A 6 -10.63 -21.31 -7.65
N GLY A 7 -10.37 -21.64 -8.92
CA GLY A 7 -11.37 -22.14 -9.86
C GLY A 7 -12.46 -21.13 -10.23
N PHE A 8 -12.23 -19.83 -10.02
CA PHE A 8 -13.22 -18.81 -10.36
C PHE A 8 -13.35 -18.64 -11.87
N SER A 9 -14.58 -18.34 -12.32
CA SER A 9 -14.76 -17.81 -13.67
C SER A 9 -14.02 -16.48 -13.83
N LYS A 10 -13.58 -16.18 -15.06
CA LYS A 10 -12.90 -14.91 -15.38
C LYS A 10 -13.72 -13.70 -14.89
N ALA A 11 -15.05 -13.73 -15.06
CA ALA A 11 -15.95 -12.69 -14.59
C ALA A 11 -15.90 -12.48 -13.07
N LYS A 12 -15.90 -13.57 -12.27
CA LYS A 12 -15.79 -13.48 -10.80
C LYS A 12 -14.41 -12.95 -10.38
N ALA A 13 -13.34 -13.41 -11.02
CA ALA A 13 -11.99 -12.94 -10.74
C ALA A 13 -11.85 -11.44 -11.06
N SER A 14 -12.36 -10.98 -12.20
CA SER A 14 -12.38 -9.56 -12.56
C SER A 14 -13.22 -8.73 -11.59
N LEU A 15 -14.40 -9.21 -11.19
CA LEU A 15 -15.25 -8.51 -10.21
C LEU A 15 -14.52 -8.36 -8.87
N LEU A 16 -13.88 -9.42 -8.37
CA LEU A 16 -13.12 -9.38 -7.13
C LEU A 16 -11.99 -8.35 -7.20
N SER A 17 -11.19 -8.37 -8.28
CA SER A 17 -10.13 -7.38 -8.49
C SER A 17 -10.66 -5.95 -8.58
N SER A 18 -11.79 -5.73 -9.26
CA SER A 18 -12.44 -4.43 -9.32
C SER A 18 -12.89 -3.94 -7.96
N LEU A 19 -13.46 -4.82 -7.13
CA LEU A 19 -13.84 -4.49 -5.74
C LEU A 19 -12.63 -4.12 -4.88
N MET A 20 -11.50 -4.83 -5.06
CA MET A 20 -10.25 -4.48 -4.39
C MET A 20 -9.75 -3.10 -4.82
N LEU A 21 -9.79 -2.78 -6.11
CA LEU A 21 -9.37 -1.46 -6.61
C LEU A 21 -10.31 -0.34 -6.15
N PHE A 22 -11.61 -0.60 -6.10
CA PHE A 22 -12.59 0.35 -5.60
C PHE A 22 -12.36 0.68 -4.12
N THR A 23 -12.18 -0.34 -3.29
CA THR A 23 -11.88 -0.17 -1.87
C THR A 23 -10.49 0.39 -1.63
N LEU A 24 -9.50 0.11 -2.48
CA LEU A 24 -8.19 0.76 -2.48
C LEU A 24 -8.31 2.27 -2.70
N ALA A 25 -9.13 2.71 -3.65
CA ALA A 25 -9.37 4.14 -3.88
C ALA A 25 -9.99 4.80 -2.64
N PHE A 26 -11.00 4.14 -2.04
CA PHE A 26 -11.63 4.62 -0.80
C PHE A 26 -10.66 4.64 0.39
N GLY A 27 -9.82 3.60 0.52
CA GLY A 27 -8.73 3.51 1.48
C GLY A 27 -7.73 4.64 1.32
N SER A 28 -7.39 5.01 0.09
CA SER A 28 -6.47 6.12 -0.19
C SER A 28 -7.00 7.45 0.33
N ILE A 29 -8.28 7.74 0.11
CA ILE A 29 -8.90 8.98 0.60
C ILE A 29 -8.89 9.00 2.13
N THR A 30 -9.40 7.93 2.74
CA THR A 30 -9.54 7.82 4.21
C THR A 30 -8.18 7.78 4.91
N GLY A 31 -7.20 7.05 4.38
CA GLY A 31 -5.86 6.95 4.91
C GLY A 31 -5.07 8.26 4.83
N GLY A 32 -5.26 9.05 3.77
CA GLY A 32 -4.70 10.41 3.68
C GLY A 32 -5.25 11.32 4.80
N ILE A 33 -6.58 11.39 4.94
CA ILE A 33 -7.23 12.18 6.00
C ILE A 33 -6.79 11.70 7.39
N LEU A 34 -6.71 10.39 7.58
CA LEU A 34 -6.31 9.81 8.86
C LEU A 34 -4.84 10.11 9.16
N ALA A 35 -3.96 10.04 8.18
CA ALA A 35 -2.53 10.33 8.32
C ALA A 35 -2.29 11.77 8.77
N ASP A 36 -3.07 12.73 8.24
CA ASP A 36 -3.01 14.12 8.65
C ASP A 36 -3.45 14.33 10.11
N ARG A 37 -4.32 13.47 10.64
CA ARG A 37 -4.86 13.57 12.01
C ARG A 37 -4.04 12.81 13.05
N VAL A 38 -3.68 11.56 12.77
CA VAL A 38 -3.04 10.64 13.75
C VAL A 38 -1.56 10.36 13.46
N GLY A 39 -1.06 10.86 12.33
CA GLY A 39 0.33 10.73 11.88
C GLY A 39 0.54 9.66 10.80
N ALA A 40 1.31 10.02 9.78
CA ALA A 40 1.59 9.17 8.61
C ALA A 40 2.19 7.80 8.98
N VAL A 41 3.22 7.76 9.83
CA VAL A 41 3.89 6.50 10.24
C VAL A 41 2.91 5.54 10.89
N ARG A 42 2.04 6.04 11.78
CA ARG A 42 1.06 5.21 12.49
C ARG A 42 0.02 4.62 11.53
N VAL A 43 -0.50 5.41 10.60
CA VAL A 43 -1.48 4.93 9.60
C VAL A 43 -0.86 3.90 8.68
N MET A 44 0.34 4.16 8.15
CA MET A 44 1.06 3.21 7.29
C MET A 44 1.35 1.90 8.03
N ALA A 45 1.94 1.96 9.23
CA ALA A 45 2.33 0.78 9.99
C ALA A 45 1.13 -0.09 10.35
N THR A 46 0.06 0.51 10.88
CA THR A 46 -1.16 -0.22 11.26
C THR A 46 -1.87 -0.83 10.04
N SER A 47 -1.96 -0.08 8.94
CA SER A 47 -2.60 -0.58 7.71
C SER A 47 -1.82 -1.73 7.08
N MET A 48 -0.48 -1.66 7.05
CA MET A 48 0.36 -2.73 6.52
C MET A 48 0.37 -3.97 7.43
N LEU A 49 0.36 -3.75 8.75
CA LEU A 49 0.25 -4.83 9.73
C LEU A 49 -1.07 -5.59 9.58
N LEU A 50 -2.19 -4.89 9.31
CA LEU A 50 -3.48 -5.50 9.03
C LEU A 50 -3.55 -6.13 7.63
N ALA A 51 -2.88 -5.53 6.63
CA ALA A 51 -2.85 -6.05 5.27
C ALA A 51 -2.17 -7.42 5.19
N ALA A 52 -1.15 -7.71 5.99
CA ALA A 52 -0.45 -8.99 5.99
C ALA A 52 -1.37 -10.20 6.26
N PRO A 53 -2.10 -10.29 7.40
CA PRO A 53 -3.01 -11.40 7.66
C PRO A 53 -4.20 -11.41 6.69
N LEU A 54 -4.68 -10.25 6.23
CA LEU A 54 -5.75 -10.18 5.23
C LEU A 54 -5.30 -10.75 3.87
N MET A 55 -4.07 -10.47 3.46
CA MET A 55 -3.49 -11.00 2.22
C MET A 55 -3.30 -12.51 2.31
N ALA A 56 -2.77 -13.00 3.43
CA ALA A 56 -2.67 -14.42 3.67
C ALA A 56 -4.06 -15.09 3.67
N ALA A 57 -5.05 -14.51 4.35
CA ALA A 57 -6.41 -15.02 4.41
C ALA A 57 -7.06 -15.12 3.02
N VAL A 58 -6.89 -14.12 2.15
CA VAL A 58 -7.43 -14.15 0.77
C VAL A 58 -6.88 -15.35 -0.02
N PHE A 59 -5.59 -15.63 0.11
CA PHE A 59 -4.96 -16.74 -0.60
C PHE A 59 -5.24 -18.11 0.04
N LEU A 60 -5.36 -18.18 1.37
CA LEU A 60 -5.71 -19.41 2.10
C LEU A 60 -7.16 -19.83 1.88
N LEU A 61 -8.09 -18.87 1.85
CA LEU A 61 -9.51 -19.14 1.64
C LEU A 61 -9.75 -19.71 0.25
N GLY A 62 -9.15 -19.11 -0.79
CA GLY A 62 -9.17 -19.64 -2.15
C GLY A 62 -10.57 -19.92 -2.71
N ASP A 63 -11.62 -19.33 -2.13
CA ASP A 63 -13.02 -19.66 -2.37
C ASP A 63 -13.89 -18.40 -2.31
N ALA A 64 -15.22 -18.56 -2.39
CA ALA A 64 -16.17 -17.46 -2.38
C ALA A 64 -16.03 -16.52 -1.15
N ARG A 65 -15.39 -16.97 -0.07
CA ARG A 65 -15.17 -16.15 1.13
C ARG A 65 -14.14 -15.05 0.89
N ALA A 66 -13.31 -15.17 -0.15
CA ALA A 66 -12.40 -14.11 -0.59
C ALA A 66 -13.13 -12.79 -0.88
N PHE A 67 -14.40 -12.82 -1.32
CA PHE A 67 -15.21 -11.60 -1.54
C PHE A 67 -15.47 -10.81 -0.26
N TRP A 68 -15.42 -11.43 0.91
CA TRP A 68 -15.57 -10.74 2.19
C TRP A 68 -14.27 -10.10 2.66
N VAL A 69 -13.12 -10.73 2.37
CA VAL A 69 -11.81 -10.31 2.90
C VAL A 69 -11.07 -9.36 1.95
N ALA A 70 -11.16 -9.61 0.64
CA ALA A 70 -10.46 -8.84 -0.38
C ALA A 70 -10.76 -7.33 -0.37
N PRO A 71 -12.00 -6.87 -0.10
CA PRO A 71 -12.28 -5.43 0.03
C PRO A 71 -11.51 -4.77 1.18
N PHE A 72 -11.37 -5.45 2.33
CA PHE A 72 -10.58 -4.92 3.44
C PHE A 72 -9.10 -4.87 3.10
N LEU A 73 -8.59 -5.88 2.39
CA LEU A 73 -7.22 -5.88 1.90
C LEU A 73 -6.96 -4.69 0.96
N GLY A 74 -7.87 -4.43 0.02
CA GLY A 74 -7.83 -3.27 -0.87
C GLY A 74 -7.79 -1.96 -0.07
N PHE A 75 -8.73 -1.80 0.87
CA PHE A 75 -8.78 -0.63 1.75
C PHE A 75 -7.47 -0.39 2.52
N CYS A 76 -6.92 -1.42 3.19
CA CYS A 76 -5.67 -1.30 3.96
C CYS A 76 -4.47 -0.94 3.09
N ASN A 77 -4.36 -1.52 1.88
CA ASN A 77 -3.30 -1.14 0.93
C ASN A 77 -3.44 0.31 0.48
N GLY A 78 -4.68 0.74 0.22
CA GLY A 78 -4.97 2.12 -0.17
C GLY A 78 -4.61 3.12 0.93
N ALA A 79 -4.92 2.78 2.18
CA ALA A 79 -4.70 3.68 3.32
C ALA A 79 -3.23 4.03 3.57
N ALA A 80 -2.30 3.12 3.25
CA ALA A 80 -0.87 3.38 3.39
C ALA A 80 -0.27 4.19 2.23
N TRP A 81 -0.93 4.24 1.07
CA TRP A 81 -0.36 4.81 -0.15
C TRP A 81 -0.14 6.34 -0.10
N PRO A 82 -1.15 7.18 0.18
CA PRO A 82 -0.96 8.63 0.26
C PRO A 82 0.11 9.09 1.27
N PRO A 83 0.12 8.63 2.54
CA PRO A 83 1.14 9.06 3.49
C PRO A 83 2.55 8.67 3.07
N MET A 84 2.73 7.51 2.43
CA MET A 84 4.03 7.08 1.89
C MET A 84 4.50 8.04 0.80
N LEU A 85 3.62 8.39 -0.14
CA LEU A 85 3.95 9.29 -1.25
C LEU A 85 4.30 10.69 -0.75
N VAL A 86 3.51 11.24 0.19
CA VAL A 86 3.77 12.56 0.80
C VAL A 86 5.11 12.55 1.54
N MET A 87 5.43 11.48 2.27
CA MET A 87 6.69 11.35 2.97
C MET A 87 7.88 11.30 2.00
N ALA A 88 7.76 10.55 0.89
CA ALA A 88 8.80 10.51 -0.14
C ALA A 88 9.02 11.88 -0.80
N GLN A 89 7.93 12.58 -1.14
CA GLN A 89 8.00 13.95 -1.69
C GLN A 89 8.65 14.93 -0.72
N SER A 90 8.42 14.76 0.58
CA SER A 90 8.96 15.66 1.61
C SER A 90 10.48 15.66 1.69
N LEU A 91 11.15 14.60 1.20
CA LEU A 91 12.61 14.53 1.09
C LEU A 91 13.17 15.54 0.07
N PHE A 92 12.34 16.03 -0.86
CA PHE A 92 12.74 16.95 -1.93
C PHE A 92 12.22 18.37 -1.67
N HIS A 93 12.86 19.07 -0.72
CA HIS A 93 12.38 20.34 -0.15
C HIS A 93 12.21 21.48 -1.17
N LYS A 94 13.06 21.53 -2.21
CA LYS A 94 13.05 22.63 -3.20
C LYS A 94 12.07 22.39 -4.36
N ASN A 95 11.83 21.13 -4.73
CA ASN A 95 11.02 20.76 -5.89
C ASN A 95 10.13 19.55 -5.58
N ARG A 96 8.96 19.80 -4.96
CA ARG A 96 7.98 18.73 -4.67
C ARG A 96 7.56 17.94 -5.92
N GLY A 97 7.47 18.60 -7.09
CA GLY A 97 7.16 17.94 -8.36
C GLY A 97 8.21 16.90 -8.79
N VAL A 98 9.50 17.20 -8.58
CA VAL A 98 10.59 16.22 -8.82
C VAL A 98 10.51 15.09 -7.81
N GLY A 99 10.21 15.39 -6.55
CA GLY A 99 10.00 14.37 -5.52
C GLY A 99 8.89 13.38 -5.86
N SER A 100 7.76 13.87 -6.39
CA SER A 100 6.67 13.01 -6.88
C SER A 100 7.11 12.12 -8.04
N GLY A 101 7.82 12.69 -9.02
CA GLY A 101 8.30 11.94 -10.18
C GLY A 101 9.29 10.83 -9.80
N VAL A 102 10.25 11.13 -8.93
CA VAL A 102 11.23 10.15 -8.43
C VAL A 102 10.53 9.06 -7.60
N ALA A 103 9.63 9.43 -6.69
CA ALA A 103 8.91 8.47 -5.86
C ALA A 103 8.04 7.52 -6.69
N LEU A 104 7.21 8.07 -7.59
CA LEU A 104 6.35 7.25 -8.44
C LEU A 104 7.16 6.41 -9.44
N GLY A 105 8.23 6.97 -10.00
CA GLY A 105 9.15 6.24 -10.87
C GLY A 105 9.78 5.04 -10.16
N PHE A 106 10.24 5.23 -8.92
CA PHE A 106 10.76 4.13 -8.09
C PHE A 106 9.68 3.08 -7.81
N VAL A 107 8.47 3.48 -7.44
CA VAL A 107 7.39 2.52 -7.18
C VAL A 107 7.04 1.71 -8.43
N PHE A 108 6.91 2.34 -9.60
CA PHE A 108 6.63 1.61 -10.83
C PHE A 108 7.78 0.69 -11.24
N ALA A 109 9.04 1.11 -11.06
CA ALA A 109 10.20 0.26 -11.29
C ALA A 109 10.20 -0.97 -10.38
N MET A 110 10.00 -0.76 -9.07
CA MET A 110 9.90 -1.85 -8.09
C MET A 110 8.67 -2.74 -8.32
N GLY A 111 7.56 -2.16 -8.77
CA GLY A 111 6.35 -2.90 -9.15
C GLY A 111 6.60 -3.82 -10.34
N GLY A 112 7.28 -3.32 -11.38
CA GLY A 112 7.68 -4.13 -12.54
C GLY A 112 8.63 -5.27 -12.16
N LEU A 113 9.66 -4.97 -11.37
CA LEU A 113 10.60 -5.98 -10.85
C LEU A 113 9.87 -7.02 -9.98
N GLY A 114 8.98 -6.58 -9.10
CA GLY A 114 8.20 -7.46 -8.22
C GLY A 114 7.26 -8.38 -9.00
N VAL A 115 6.58 -7.88 -10.03
CA VAL A 115 5.71 -8.70 -10.90
C VAL A 115 6.54 -9.72 -11.67
N ASN A 116 7.70 -9.33 -12.22
CA ASN A 116 8.57 -10.25 -12.94
C ASN A 116 9.11 -11.35 -12.03
N LEU A 117 9.65 -10.99 -10.86
CA LEU A 117 10.17 -11.93 -9.87
C LEU A 117 9.08 -12.89 -9.38
N THR A 118 7.90 -12.36 -9.06
CA THR A 118 6.75 -13.19 -8.64
C THR A 118 6.31 -14.13 -9.75
N GLY A 119 6.29 -13.66 -11.00
CA GLY A 119 5.95 -14.47 -12.16
C GLY A 119 6.92 -15.64 -12.34
N TRP A 120 8.21 -15.38 -12.23
CA TRP A 120 9.25 -16.43 -12.25
C TRP A 120 9.07 -17.43 -11.10
N LEU A 121 8.84 -16.96 -9.87
CA LEU A 121 8.57 -17.84 -8.72
C LEU A 121 7.29 -18.67 -8.86
N ALA A 122 6.29 -18.14 -9.59
CA ALA A 122 5.00 -18.79 -9.79
C ALA A 122 5.03 -19.94 -10.79
N GLU A 123 6.10 -20.11 -11.55
CA GLU A 123 6.26 -21.24 -12.45
C GLU A 123 6.25 -22.57 -11.68
N PRO A 124 5.64 -23.64 -12.22
CA PRO A 124 5.60 -24.96 -11.56
C PRO A 124 6.98 -25.57 -11.31
N THR A 125 7.98 -25.19 -12.10
CA THR A 125 9.39 -25.62 -11.98
C THR A 125 10.11 -24.95 -10.81
N GLN A 126 9.57 -23.83 -10.30
CA GLN A 126 10.12 -23.07 -9.19
C GLN A 126 9.34 -23.40 -7.90
N LEU A 127 8.56 -22.45 -7.37
CA LEU A 127 7.76 -22.64 -6.15
C LEU A 127 6.31 -23.00 -6.46
N GLY A 128 5.86 -22.74 -7.69
CA GLY A 128 4.45 -22.82 -8.08
C GLY A 128 3.63 -21.62 -7.61
N LEU A 129 2.51 -21.39 -8.30
CA LEU A 129 1.68 -20.19 -8.13
C LEU A 129 1.16 -19.99 -6.71
N TYR A 130 0.74 -21.05 -6.02
CA TYR A 130 0.22 -20.95 -4.66
C TYR A 130 1.29 -20.46 -3.67
N ASN A 131 2.47 -21.09 -3.67
CA ASN A 131 3.56 -20.72 -2.77
C ASN A 131 4.11 -19.32 -3.08
N ALA A 132 4.18 -18.94 -4.36
CA ALA A 132 4.59 -17.60 -4.76
C ALA A 132 3.62 -16.52 -4.22
N MET A 133 2.31 -16.75 -4.30
CA MET A 133 1.31 -15.83 -3.72
C MET A 133 1.38 -15.81 -2.18
N MET A 134 1.59 -16.96 -1.54
CA MET A 134 1.79 -17.03 -0.08
C MET A 134 3.02 -16.24 0.36
N LEU A 135 4.14 -16.34 -0.37
CA LEU A 135 5.35 -15.58 -0.08
C LEU A 135 5.09 -14.06 -0.15
N LEU A 136 4.29 -13.61 -1.12
CA LEU A 136 3.91 -12.20 -1.23
C LEU A 136 3.12 -11.68 -0.02
N SER A 137 2.40 -12.54 0.71
CA SER A 137 1.67 -12.14 1.92
C SER A 137 2.59 -11.70 3.08
N ILE A 138 3.88 -12.03 3.01
CA ILE A 138 4.91 -11.62 3.98
C ILE A 138 5.39 -10.19 3.71
N VAL A 139 5.27 -9.71 2.46
CA VAL A 139 5.78 -8.39 2.06
C VAL A 139 5.16 -7.25 2.90
N PRO A 140 3.82 -7.17 3.10
CA PRO A 140 3.23 -6.14 3.94
C PRO A 140 3.72 -6.18 5.40
N LEU A 141 4.06 -7.37 5.92
CA LEU A 141 4.61 -7.50 7.26
C LEU A 141 6.00 -6.87 7.34
N ILE A 142 6.87 -7.17 6.36
CA ILE A 142 8.19 -6.54 6.24
C ILE A 142 8.03 -5.01 6.09
N THR A 143 7.09 -4.56 5.25
CA THR A 143 6.80 -3.13 5.10
C THR A 143 6.38 -2.50 6.43
N ALA A 144 5.50 -3.13 7.20
CA ALA A 144 5.09 -2.65 8.51
C ALA A 144 6.31 -2.49 9.44
N MET A 145 7.19 -3.50 9.50
CA MET A 145 8.42 -3.45 10.29
C MET A 145 9.35 -2.30 9.86
N LEU A 146 9.55 -2.11 8.57
CA LEU A 146 10.36 -1.00 8.03
C LEU A 146 9.75 0.36 8.35
N VAL A 147 8.43 0.48 8.26
CA VAL A 147 7.73 1.73 8.59
C VAL A 147 7.83 2.03 10.08
N PHE A 148 7.79 1.04 10.96
CA PHE A 148 8.00 1.23 12.40
C PHE A 148 9.39 1.82 12.73
N LEU A 149 10.39 1.56 11.90
CA LEU A 149 11.74 2.11 12.05
C LEU A 149 11.85 3.57 11.58
N LEU A 150 10.85 4.09 10.86
CA LEU A 150 10.88 5.46 10.36
C LEU A 150 10.71 6.46 11.52
N PRO A 151 11.54 7.51 11.58
CA PRO A 151 11.37 8.56 12.57
C PRO A 151 10.03 9.25 12.35
N THR A 152 9.25 9.39 13.43
CA THR A 152 7.94 10.05 13.37
C THR A 152 8.16 11.55 13.09
N GLN A 153 8.08 11.94 11.82
CA GLN A 153 8.11 13.34 11.43
C GLN A 153 6.78 13.97 11.89
N ARG A 154 6.84 14.81 12.94
CA ARG A 154 5.72 15.69 13.26
C ARG A 154 5.54 16.63 12.08
N THR A 155 4.43 16.50 11.37
CA THR A 155 3.94 17.51 10.43
C THR A 155 3.91 18.83 11.20
N LYS A 156 4.83 19.75 10.92
CA LYS A 156 4.74 21.12 11.48
C LYS A 156 3.39 21.68 11.02
N PRO A 157 2.58 22.28 11.91
CA PRO A 157 1.37 22.98 11.52
C PRO A 157 1.74 23.97 10.42
N ALA A 158 0.95 24.00 9.34
CA ALA A 158 1.12 25.00 8.29
C ALA A 158 1.11 26.38 8.96
N VAL A 159 2.22 27.13 8.82
CA VAL A 159 2.24 28.54 9.21
C VAL A 159 1.20 29.22 8.32
N MET A 160 0.11 29.68 8.93
CA MET A 160 -0.92 30.43 8.21
C MET A 160 -0.28 31.69 7.60
N PRO A 161 -0.51 31.99 6.31
CA PRO A 161 -0.09 33.25 5.73
C PRO A 161 -0.79 34.39 6.49
N GLY A 162 -0.07 35.08 7.38
CA GLY A 162 -0.63 36.15 8.20
C GLY A 162 0.10 36.45 9.51
N GLN A 163 0.96 35.57 10.02
CA GLN A 163 1.80 35.88 11.19
C GLN A 163 3.17 36.39 10.75
N ALA A 164 3.19 37.61 10.23
CA ALA A 164 4.42 38.39 10.14
C ALA A 164 4.92 38.63 11.57
N VAL A 165 6.08 38.07 11.91
CA VAL A 165 6.79 38.40 13.14
C VAL A 165 7.24 39.87 13.01
N PRO A 166 6.87 40.77 13.94
CA PRO A 166 7.39 42.13 13.91
C PRO A 166 8.89 42.05 14.19
N VAL A 167 9.69 42.46 13.22
CA VAL A 167 11.13 42.70 13.40
C VAL A 167 11.24 43.88 14.37
N LYS A 168 11.64 43.59 15.62
CA LYS A 168 12.05 44.65 16.56
C LYS A 168 13.35 45.25 16.02
N GLY A 169 13.31 46.57 15.80
CA GLY A 169 14.46 47.38 15.41
C GLY A 169 15.47 47.59 16.53
#